data_AF-A0A0S2TEU7-F1
#
_entry.id   AF-A0A0S2TEU7-F1
#
_cell.length_a   1.000
_cell.length_b   1.000
_cell.length_c   1.000
_cell.angle_alpha   90.00
_cell.angle_beta   90.00
_cell.angle_gamma   90.00
#
_symmetry.space_group_name_H-M   'P 1'
#
loop_
_entity.id
_entity.type
_entity.pdbx_description
1 polymer ?
#
loop_
_entity_poly.entity_id
_entity_poly.type
_entity_poly.pdbx_seq_one_letter_code
_entity_poly.pdbx_strand_id
1 'polypeptide(L)'
;MKYVIQYTLPYEHRVMVGIEAESREAAIARANDLFDQGDIWDDTQEVPLLYDDFEETGDAGIALEFTIEDEVSGDWPEADTSVKEIRRRDAAFQAACLLVDAYRRGEERGGSVDWDDLDQAYQAALIAAGPSAGRAYTTPRETCERLAVVIEGGLVQAVVADRPDAAPSVAVIDYDAEGFETDELRYITQSDGNKAKALVVEHCVEQATIDLNEVFQETE
;
A
#
# COMPACT_ATOMS: atom_id res chain seq x y z
N MET A 1 -1.47 -9.74 34.51
CA MET A 1 -0.44 -8.93 33.83
C MET A 1 -0.27 -9.50 32.44
N LYS A 2 -0.23 -8.64 31.42
CA LYS A 2 0.02 -9.00 30.02
C LYS A 2 1.32 -8.30 29.59
N TYR A 3 2.03 -8.85 28.60
CA TYR A 3 3.31 -8.32 28.15
C TYR A 3 3.29 -8.15 26.63
N VAL A 4 3.81 -7.03 26.14
CA VAL A 4 4.12 -6.82 24.72
C VAL A 4 5.55 -7.31 24.51
N ILE A 5 5.73 -8.25 23.58
CA ILE A 5 7.02 -8.88 23.29
C ILE A 5 7.47 -8.45 21.90
N GLN A 6 8.71 -8.01 21.78
CA GLN A 6 9.35 -7.65 20.52
C GLN A 6 10.48 -8.62 20.20
N TYR A 7 10.70 -8.84 18.91
CA TYR A 7 11.95 -9.33 18.34
C TYR A 7 12.18 -8.63 17.00
N THR A 8 13.40 -8.69 16.48
CA THR A 8 13.78 -8.09 15.20
C THR A 8 14.56 -9.11 14.38
N LEU A 9 14.36 -9.10 13.06
CA LEU A 9 15.07 -9.92 12.11
C LEU A 9 15.66 -9.02 11.00
N PRO A 10 16.93 -9.23 10.61
CA PRO A 10 17.51 -8.58 9.45
C PRO A 10 17.01 -9.24 8.16
N TYR A 11 16.33 -8.46 7.32
CA TYR A 11 15.91 -8.87 6.00
C TYR A 11 16.61 -8.07 4.90
N GLU A 12 16.97 -8.73 3.82
CA GLU A 12 17.34 -8.14 2.54
C GLU A 12 16.14 -8.21 1.60
N HIS A 13 15.70 -7.07 1.07
CA HIS A 13 14.69 -7.04 0.01
C HIS A 13 15.36 -7.33 -1.32
N ARG A 14 15.02 -8.45 -1.94
CA ARG A 14 15.61 -8.85 -3.22
C ARG A 14 14.55 -8.83 -4.31
N VAL A 15 14.85 -8.08 -5.37
CA VAL A 15 13.98 -7.92 -6.53
C VAL A 15 14.72 -8.32 -7.79
N MET A 16 14.07 -9.06 -8.69
CA MET A 16 14.60 -9.41 -10.01
C MET A 16 13.55 -9.12 -11.08
N VAL A 17 13.95 -8.41 -12.13
CA VAL A 17 13.08 -8.04 -13.26
C VAL A 17 13.64 -8.54 -14.58
N GLY A 18 12.77 -8.84 -15.53
CA GLY A 18 13.16 -9.16 -16.90
C GLY A 18 13.42 -7.89 -17.70
N ILE A 19 14.57 -7.78 -18.37
CA ILE A 19 14.87 -6.67 -19.28
C ILE A 19 15.45 -7.21 -20.57
N GLU A 20 14.75 -6.95 -21.68
CA GLU A 20 15.29 -7.19 -23.02
C GLU A 20 16.05 -5.95 -23.50
N ALA A 21 17.30 -6.15 -23.93
CA ALA A 21 18.16 -5.11 -24.48
C ALA A 21 19.24 -5.70 -25.40
N GLU A 22 19.79 -4.86 -26.27
CA GLU A 22 20.81 -5.26 -27.25
C GLU A 22 22.19 -5.56 -26.64
N SER A 23 22.44 -5.12 -25.40
CA SER A 23 23.68 -5.37 -24.66
C SER A 23 23.45 -5.36 -23.15
N ARG A 24 24.45 -5.84 -22.38
CA ARG A 24 24.42 -5.79 -20.91
C ARG A 24 24.34 -4.35 -20.41
N GLU A 25 25.13 -3.46 -21.02
CA GLU A 25 25.17 -2.05 -20.65
C GLU A 25 23.83 -1.37 -20.93
N ALA A 26 23.18 -1.70 -22.05
CA ALA A 26 21.86 -1.20 -22.38
C ALA A 26 20.77 -1.74 -21.42
N ALA A 27 20.88 -3.00 -21.00
CA ALA A 27 19.97 -3.59 -20.01
C ALA A 27 20.06 -2.87 -18.65
N ILE A 28 21.28 -2.58 -18.18
CA ILE A 28 21.50 -1.85 -16.92
C ILE A 28 21.00 -0.41 -17.03
N ALA A 29 21.28 0.27 -18.15
CA ALA A 29 20.78 1.63 -18.37
C ALA A 29 19.25 1.67 -18.35
N ARG A 30 18.60 0.74 -19.07
CA ARG A 30 17.14 0.62 -19.07
C ARG A 30 16.57 0.32 -17.67
N ALA A 31 17.25 -0.51 -16.88
CA ALA A 31 16.84 -0.77 -15.50
C ALA A 31 16.86 0.51 -14.66
N ASN A 32 17.95 1.27 -14.73
CA ASN A 32 18.08 2.53 -13.98
C ASN A 32 17.01 3.54 -14.42
N ASP A 33 16.80 3.69 -15.74
CA ASP A 33 15.80 4.62 -16.26
C ASP A 33 14.39 4.27 -15.75
N LEU A 34 14.02 2.99 -15.72
CA LEU A 34 12.73 2.52 -15.20
C LEU A 34 12.62 2.67 -13.67
N PHE A 35 13.73 2.47 -12.94
CA PHE A 35 13.76 2.69 -11.50
C PHE A 35 13.52 4.17 -11.16
N ASP A 36 14.20 5.07 -11.86
CA ASP A 36 14.08 6.52 -11.67
C ASP A 36 12.68 7.04 -12.06
N GLN A 37 12.02 6.39 -13.01
CA GLN A 37 10.63 6.68 -13.41
C GLN A 37 9.61 6.07 -12.45
N GLY A 38 9.99 5.05 -11.68
CA GLY A 38 9.09 4.35 -10.76
C GLY A 38 8.26 3.25 -11.42
N ASP A 39 8.64 2.79 -12.61
CA ASP A 39 7.88 1.82 -13.42
C ASP A 39 8.45 0.39 -13.35
N ILE A 40 9.64 0.22 -12.74
CA ILE A 40 10.38 -1.06 -12.78
C ILE A 40 9.64 -2.21 -12.03
N TRP A 41 8.65 -1.90 -11.20
CA TRP A 41 7.89 -2.86 -10.37
C TRP A 41 6.47 -3.16 -10.88
N ASP A 42 6.08 -2.63 -12.04
CA ASP A 42 4.70 -2.72 -12.54
C ASP A 42 4.28 -4.09 -13.09
N ASP A 43 5.18 -5.08 -13.08
CA ASP A 43 4.97 -6.45 -13.60
C ASP A 43 4.31 -6.47 -14.99
N THR A 44 4.95 -5.79 -15.95
CA THR A 44 4.46 -5.71 -17.33
C THR A 44 4.99 -6.87 -18.18
N GLN A 45 4.36 -7.15 -19.32
CA GLN A 45 4.86 -8.18 -20.23
C GLN A 45 6.28 -7.87 -20.78
N GLU A 46 6.61 -6.59 -20.95
CA GLU A 46 7.93 -6.15 -21.44
C GLU A 46 8.99 -6.11 -20.33
N VAL A 47 8.57 -5.87 -19.09
CA VAL A 47 9.42 -5.81 -17.89
C VAL A 47 8.76 -6.64 -16.78
N PRO A 48 8.79 -7.98 -16.88
CA PRO A 48 8.11 -8.84 -15.92
C PRO A 48 8.84 -8.85 -14.58
N LEU A 49 8.08 -8.84 -13.48
CA LEU A 49 8.61 -9.02 -12.13
C LEU A 49 8.87 -10.51 -11.90
N LEU A 50 10.14 -10.90 -11.89
CA LEU A 50 10.55 -12.30 -11.81
C LEU A 50 10.71 -12.80 -10.39
N TYR A 51 11.02 -11.89 -9.47
CA TYR A 51 11.18 -12.17 -8.05
C TYR A 51 11.03 -10.88 -7.25
N ASP A 52 10.28 -10.94 -6.17
CA ASP A 52 10.11 -9.86 -5.21
C ASP A 52 9.83 -10.50 -3.85
N ASP A 53 10.85 -10.61 -3.01
CA ASP A 53 10.69 -11.15 -1.66
C ASP A 53 11.76 -10.61 -0.70
N PHE A 54 11.49 -10.75 0.59
CA PHE A 54 12.42 -10.47 1.66
C PHE A 54 13.12 -11.77 2.08
N GLU A 55 14.44 -11.80 1.96
CA GLU A 55 15.27 -12.91 2.44
C GLU A 55 15.86 -12.57 3.80
N GLU A 56 15.71 -13.46 4.80
CA GLU A 56 16.37 -13.28 6.09
C GLU A 56 17.87 -13.48 5.91
N THR A 57 18.67 -12.47 6.24
CA THR A 57 20.13 -12.49 6.01
C THR A 57 20.88 -12.12 7.28
N GLY A 58 21.95 -12.83 7.60
CA GLY A 58 22.91 -12.42 8.63
C GLY A 58 22.88 -13.25 9.92
N ASP A 59 21.78 -13.94 10.23
CA ASP A 59 21.58 -14.55 11.55
C ASP A 59 21.37 -16.07 11.53
N ALA A 60 21.68 -16.74 10.41
CA ALA A 60 21.57 -18.19 10.29
C ALA A 60 22.39 -18.91 11.39
N GLY A 61 21.70 -19.43 12.41
CA GLY A 61 22.28 -20.12 13.56
C GLY A 61 22.41 -19.29 14.85
N ILE A 62 22.03 -18.02 14.85
CA ILE A 62 21.88 -17.19 16.05
C ILE A 62 20.47 -17.43 16.62
N ALA A 63 20.36 -17.61 17.94
CA ALA A 63 19.07 -17.77 18.58
C ALA A 63 18.33 -16.42 18.63
N LEU A 64 17.07 -16.42 18.23
CA LEU A 64 16.20 -15.23 18.27
C LEU A 64 16.09 -14.71 19.71
N GLU A 65 16.35 -13.42 19.91
CA GLU A 65 16.23 -12.75 21.21
C GLU A 65 14.87 -12.04 21.31
N PHE A 66 14.18 -12.26 22.43
CA PHE A 66 12.90 -11.63 22.73
C PHE A 66 13.07 -10.62 23.85
N THR A 67 12.50 -9.42 23.68
CA THR A 67 12.50 -8.37 24.69
C THR A 67 11.06 -8.04 25.10
N ILE A 68 10.88 -7.63 26.36
CA ILE A 68 9.60 -7.07 26.82
C ILE A 68 9.63 -5.59 26.50
N GLU A 69 8.72 -5.16 25.65
CA GLU A 69 8.59 -3.76 25.26
C GLU A 69 7.64 -3.00 26.18
N ASP A 70 6.55 -3.66 26.63
CA ASP A 70 5.57 -3.03 27.53
C ASP A 70 4.86 -4.05 28.45
N GLU A 71 4.36 -3.56 29.58
CA GLU A 71 3.51 -4.30 30.52
C GLU A 71 2.08 -3.74 30.51
N VAL A 72 1.14 -4.54 30.01
CA VAL A 72 -0.25 -4.11 29.81
C VAL A 72 -1.13 -4.55 30.97
N SER A 73 -1.79 -3.56 31.58
CA SER A 73 -2.87 -3.77 32.56
C SER A 73 -4.22 -3.41 31.92
N GLY A 74 -5.10 -4.40 31.76
CA GLY A 74 -6.40 -4.22 31.08
C GLY A 74 -6.43 -4.80 29.67
N ASP A 75 -7.06 -4.09 28.75
CA ASP A 75 -7.19 -4.47 27.34
C ASP A 75 -5.89 -4.26 26.56
N TRP A 76 -5.73 -4.99 25.45
CA TRP A 76 -4.56 -4.82 24.57
C TRP A 76 -4.57 -3.44 23.90
N PRO A 77 -3.40 -2.85 23.58
CA PRO A 77 -3.34 -1.64 22.77
C PRO A 77 -4.01 -1.87 21.42
N GLU A 78 -4.44 -0.78 20.79
CA GLU A 78 -4.98 -0.84 19.44
C GLU A 78 -3.90 -1.41 18.50
N ALA A 79 -4.32 -2.30 17.59
CA ALA A 79 -3.42 -2.87 16.61
C ALA A 79 -2.84 -1.75 15.73
N ASP A 80 -1.56 -1.87 15.38
CA ASP A 80 -0.91 -0.95 14.45
C ASP A 80 -1.56 -1.01 13.05
N THR A 81 -1.34 0.04 12.26
CA THR A 81 -1.81 0.13 10.87
C THR A 81 -1.30 -1.03 10.01
N SER A 82 -0.06 -1.50 10.21
CA SER A 82 0.48 -2.69 9.54
C SER A 82 -0.39 -3.93 9.75
N VAL A 83 -0.83 -4.16 10.99
CA VAL A 83 -1.73 -5.29 11.34
C VAL A 83 -3.11 -5.10 10.74
N LYS A 84 -3.62 -3.86 10.71
CA LYS A 84 -4.89 -3.55 10.03
C LYS A 84 -4.80 -3.86 8.55
N GLU A 85 -3.68 -3.53 7.90
CA GLU A 85 -3.47 -3.78 6.48
C GLU A 85 -3.32 -5.26 6.15
N ILE A 86 -2.58 -6.03 6.97
CA ILE A 86 -2.52 -7.49 6.87
C ILE A 86 -3.93 -8.09 6.90
N ARG A 87 -4.75 -7.68 7.88
CA ARG A 87 -6.14 -8.16 7.99
C ARG A 87 -7.00 -7.80 6.78
N ARG A 88 -6.78 -6.62 6.18
CA ARG A 88 -7.51 -6.20 4.99
C ARG A 88 -7.10 -7.02 3.77
N ARG A 89 -5.81 -7.25 3.57
CA ARG A 89 -5.27 -8.09 2.49
C ARG A 89 -5.74 -9.53 2.61
N ASP A 90 -5.68 -10.11 3.81
CA ASP A 90 -6.16 -11.46 4.08
C ASP A 90 -7.67 -11.58 3.81
N ALA A 91 -8.45 -10.57 4.21
CA ALA A 91 -9.87 -10.52 3.94
C ALA A 91 -10.19 -10.37 2.44
N ALA A 92 -9.38 -9.62 1.68
CA ALA A 92 -9.53 -9.48 0.24
C ALA A 92 -9.31 -10.82 -0.46
N PHE A 93 -8.23 -11.52 -0.09
CA PHE A 93 -7.93 -12.85 -0.60
C PHE A 93 -9.03 -13.85 -0.22
N GLN A 94 -9.49 -13.82 1.03
CA GLN A 94 -10.58 -14.66 1.51
C GLN A 94 -11.89 -14.39 0.75
N ALA A 95 -12.22 -13.13 0.47
CA ALA A 95 -13.41 -12.77 -0.30
C ALA A 95 -13.36 -13.37 -1.71
N ALA A 96 -12.22 -13.29 -2.39
CA ALA A 96 -12.02 -13.90 -3.71
C ALA A 96 -12.16 -15.43 -3.65
N CYS A 97 -11.54 -16.09 -2.65
CA CYS A 97 -11.68 -17.54 -2.46
C CYS A 97 -13.15 -17.95 -2.22
N LEU A 98 -13.85 -17.26 -1.32
CA LEU A 98 -15.25 -17.55 -1.00
C LEU A 98 -16.17 -17.35 -2.21
N LEU A 99 -15.92 -16.32 -3.02
CA LEU A 99 -16.67 -16.09 -4.24
C LEU A 99 -16.49 -17.25 -5.23
N VAL A 100 -15.25 -17.66 -5.50
CA VAL A 100 -14.97 -18.79 -6.38
C VAL A 100 -15.62 -20.08 -5.87
N ASP A 101 -15.54 -20.33 -4.57
CA ASP A 101 -16.15 -21.52 -3.96
C ASP A 101 -17.68 -21.48 -4.00
N ALA A 102 -18.31 -20.30 -3.84
CA ALA A 102 -19.74 -20.12 -3.99
C ALA A 102 -20.23 -20.52 -5.40
N TYR A 103 -19.49 -20.09 -6.44
CA TYR A 103 -19.80 -20.47 -7.83
C TYR A 103 -19.58 -21.96 -8.08
N ARG A 104 -18.47 -22.53 -7.59
CA ARG A 104 -18.22 -23.99 -7.70
C ARG A 104 -19.33 -24.82 -7.06
N ARG A 105 -19.72 -24.48 -5.83
CA ARG A 105 -20.84 -25.14 -5.14
C ARG A 105 -22.16 -24.95 -5.88
N GLY A 106 -22.39 -23.77 -6.46
CA GLY A 106 -23.57 -23.49 -7.26
C GLY A 106 -23.66 -24.35 -8.52
N GLU A 107 -22.55 -24.54 -9.23
CA GLU A 107 -22.44 -25.45 -10.38
C GLU A 107 -22.77 -26.90 -9.99
N GLU A 108 -22.21 -27.40 -8.89
CA GLU A 108 -22.52 -28.74 -8.36
C GLU A 108 -24.00 -28.92 -8.00
N ARG A 109 -24.68 -27.83 -7.60
CA ARG A 109 -26.11 -27.79 -7.26
C ARG A 109 -27.02 -27.53 -8.48
N GLY A 110 -26.49 -27.59 -9.70
CA GLY A 110 -27.26 -27.41 -10.93
C GLY A 110 -27.32 -25.96 -11.43
N GLY A 111 -26.32 -25.14 -11.10
CA GLY A 111 -26.13 -23.78 -11.61
C GLY A 111 -26.76 -22.67 -10.77
N SER A 112 -27.13 -22.96 -9.50
CA SER A 112 -27.71 -21.97 -8.59
C SER A 112 -26.78 -21.72 -7.41
N VAL A 113 -26.20 -20.53 -7.34
CA VAL A 113 -25.40 -20.07 -6.19
C VAL A 113 -26.31 -19.78 -5.00
N ASP A 114 -25.85 -20.15 -3.80
CA ASP A 114 -26.53 -19.88 -2.53
C ASP A 114 -26.26 -18.45 -2.06
N TRP A 115 -27.29 -17.75 -1.59
CA TRP A 115 -27.12 -16.38 -1.10
C TRP A 115 -26.27 -16.33 0.17
N ASP A 116 -26.37 -17.34 1.03
CA ASP A 116 -25.55 -17.42 2.25
C ASP A 116 -24.05 -17.57 1.92
N ASP A 117 -23.72 -18.17 0.77
CA ASP A 117 -22.33 -18.29 0.30
C ASP A 117 -21.80 -16.94 -0.22
N LEU A 118 -22.65 -16.17 -0.92
CA LEU A 118 -22.30 -14.82 -1.37
C LEU A 118 -22.21 -13.82 -0.22
N ASP A 119 -23.08 -13.93 0.78
CA ASP A 119 -23.06 -13.07 1.96
C ASP A 119 -21.75 -13.23 2.74
N GLN A 120 -21.21 -14.44 2.83
CA GLN A 120 -19.89 -14.68 3.43
C GLN A 120 -18.76 -13.98 2.66
N ALA A 121 -18.76 -14.08 1.33
CA ALA A 121 -17.79 -13.37 0.48
C ALA A 121 -17.92 -11.85 0.65
N TYR A 122 -19.15 -11.33 0.73
CA TYR A 122 -19.42 -9.92 0.93
C TYR A 122 -18.94 -9.40 2.29
N GLN A 123 -19.13 -10.16 3.37
CA GLN A 123 -18.60 -9.76 4.69
C GLN A 123 -17.06 -9.68 4.69
N ALA A 124 -16.38 -10.64 4.06
CA ALA A 124 -14.93 -10.57 3.89
C ALA A 124 -14.52 -9.35 3.06
N ALA A 125 -15.25 -9.03 1.99
CA ALA A 125 -15.00 -7.84 1.18
C ALA A 125 -15.21 -6.53 1.95
N LEU A 126 -16.19 -6.46 2.86
CA LEU A 126 -16.38 -5.28 3.72
C LEU A 126 -15.20 -5.06 4.69
N ILE A 127 -14.65 -6.15 5.24
CA ILE A 127 -13.46 -6.07 6.10
C ILE A 127 -12.27 -5.58 5.29
N ALA A 128 -12.08 -6.10 4.07
CA ALA A 128 -11.03 -5.66 3.15
C ALA A 128 -11.16 -4.17 2.79
N ALA A 129 -12.36 -3.74 2.43
CA ALA A 129 -12.63 -2.36 2.03
C ALA A 129 -12.55 -1.37 3.20
N GLY A 130 -12.66 -1.84 4.45
CA GLY A 130 -12.50 -1.04 5.65
C GLY A 130 -13.71 -0.14 5.97
N PRO A 131 -13.61 0.72 7.00
CA PRO A 131 -14.73 1.50 7.53
C PRO A 131 -15.41 2.48 6.54
N SER A 132 -14.80 2.72 5.38
CA SER A 132 -15.36 3.54 4.31
C SER A 132 -16.46 2.83 3.49
N ALA A 133 -16.51 1.50 3.51
CA ALA A 133 -17.42 0.71 2.66
C ALA A 133 -18.85 0.59 3.21
N GLY A 134 -19.05 0.88 4.51
CA GLY A 134 -20.34 0.75 5.19
C GLY A 134 -21.20 2.02 5.21
N ARG A 135 -20.80 3.12 4.57
CA ARG A 135 -21.65 4.33 4.50
C ARG A 135 -22.75 4.15 3.47
N ALA A 136 -23.84 3.52 3.91
CA ALA A 136 -25.13 3.60 3.26
C ALA A 136 -25.51 5.07 3.00
N TYR A 137 -25.91 5.32 1.75
CA TYR A 137 -26.71 6.44 1.24
C TYR A 137 -27.11 7.50 2.27
N THR A 138 -26.22 8.46 2.49
CA THR A 138 -26.62 9.79 2.97
C THR A 138 -26.25 10.75 1.85
N THR A 139 -27.19 11.63 1.50
CA THR A 139 -27.16 12.66 0.44
C THR A 139 -25.76 12.94 -0.08
N PRO A 140 -25.47 12.82 -1.40
CA PRO A 140 -24.09 12.88 -1.89
C PRO A 140 -23.47 14.19 -1.44
N ARG A 141 -22.64 14.08 -0.41
CA ARG A 141 -21.55 15.02 -0.20
C ARG A 141 -20.68 14.73 -1.40
N GLU A 142 -20.61 15.68 -2.32
CA GLU A 142 -19.78 15.55 -3.50
C GLU A 142 -18.41 15.05 -3.05
N THR A 143 -18.04 13.83 -3.44
CA THR A 143 -16.79 13.19 -3.04
C THR A 143 -15.75 13.48 -4.11
N CYS A 144 -14.50 13.69 -3.70
CA CYS A 144 -13.36 13.61 -4.61
C CYS A 144 -13.23 12.15 -5.06
N GLU A 145 -13.50 11.88 -6.33
CA GLU A 145 -13.39 10.52 -6.88
C GLU A 145 -11.98 10.24 -7.39
N ARG A 146 -11.26 11.30 -7.83
CA ARG A 146 -9.95 11.16 -8.45
C ARG A 146 -9.01 12.24 -7.97
N LEU A 147 -7.86 11.79 -7.48
CA LEU A 147 -6.76 12.64 -7.05
C LEU A 147 -5.48 12.12 -7.71
N ALA A 148 -4.74 13.02 -8.35
CA ALA A 148 -3.45 12.71 -8.94
C ALA A 148 -2.38 13.60 -8.32
N VAL A 149 -1.22 13.00 -8.07
CA VAL A 149 0.01 13.71 -7.66
C VAL A 149 0.88 13.83 -8.90
N VAL A 150 1.17 15.04 -9.34
CA VAL A 150 2.01 15.32 -10.51
C VAL A 150 3.44 15.45 -10.02
N ILE A 151 4.31 14.55 -10.47
CA ILE A 151 5.74 14.54 -10.14
C ILE A 151 6.54 14.85 -11.41
N GLU A 152 7.47 15.79 -11.32
CA GLU A 152 8.45 16.08 -12.37
C GLU A 152 9.83 16.26 -11.74
N GLY A 153 10.84 15.56 -12.26
CA GLY A 153 12.21 15.63 -11.76
C GLY A 153 12.37 15.24 -10.29
N GLY A 154 11.57 14.27 -9.82
CA GLY A 154 11.57 13.81 -8.43
C GLY A 154 10.85 14.74 -7.44
N LEU A 155 10.22 15.83 -7.92
CA LEU A 155 9.54 16.81 -7.08
C LEU A 155 8.04 16.83 -7.38
N VAL A 156 7.22 16.89 -6.33
CA VAL A 156 5.77 17.09 -6.45
C VAL A 156 5.49 18.51 -6.94
N GLN A 157 5.02 18.62 -8.17
CA GLN A 157 4.68 19.88 -8.82
C GLN A 157 3.26 20.34 -8.48
N ALA A 158 2.32 19.40 -8.39
CA ALA A 158 0.93 19.68 -8.07
C ALA A 158 0.22 18.46 -7.48
N VAL A 159 -0.79 18.70 -6.66
CA VAL A 159 -1.80 17.70 -6.31
C VAL A 159 -3.10 18.18 -6.89
N VAL A 160 -3.69 17.42 -7.82
CA VAL A 160 -4.90 17.81 -8.53
C VAL A 160 -6.03 16.84 -8.28
N ALA A 161 -7.26 17.33 -8.22
CA ALA A 161 -8.44 16.51 -8.07
C ALA A 161 -9.57 16.92 -9.01
N ASP A 162 -10.46 15.97 -9.27
CA ASP A 162 -11.74 16.23 -9.94
C ASP A 162 -12.62 17.18 -9.10
N ARG A 163 -12.57 17.02 -7.77
CA ARG A 163 -13.25 17.89 -6.79
C ARG A 163 -12.32 18.27 -5.62
N PRO A 164 -11.56 19.36 -5.75
CA PRO A 164 -10.60 19.79 -4.72
C PRO A 164 -11.23 20.09 -3.36
N ASP A 165 -12.42 20.71 -3.35
CA ASP A 165 -13.15 21.05 -2.11
C ASP A 165 -13.60 19.83 -1.31
N ALA A 166 -13.62 18.66 -1.96
CA ALA A 166 -14.00 17.37 -1.38
C ALA A 166 -12.82 16.42 -1.18
N ALA A 167 -11.61 16.84 -1.56
CA ALA A 167 -10.40 16.03 -1.47
C ALA A 167 -9.89 15.93 -0.03
N PRO A 168 -9.24 14.81 0.34
CA PRO A 168 -8.52 14.74 1.61
C PRO A 168 -7.34 15.73 1.60
N SER A 169 -6.87 16.12 2.79
CA SER A 169 -5.56 16.77 2.92
C SER A 169 -4.47 15.81 2.43
N VAL A 170 -3.57 16.31 1.58
CA VAL A 170 -2.45 15.53 1.05
C VAL A 170 -1.15 16.14 1.56
N ALA A 171 -0.31 15.29 2.16
CA ALA A 171 1.04 15.65 2.54
C ALA A 171 2.03 14.68 1.90
N VAL A 172 3.13 15.22 1.39
CA VAL A 172 4.25 14.48 0.85
C VAL A 172 5.31 14.43 1.94
N ILE A 173 5.78 13.22 2.25
CA ILE A 173 6.73 12.96 3.32
C ILE A 173 8.01 12.45 2.66
N ASP A 174 9.06 13.26 2.73
CA ASP A 174 10.38 12.89 2.22
C ASP A 174 11.31 12.60 3.40
N TYR A 175 11.82 11.36 3.45
CA TYR A 175 12.75 10.91 4.48
C TYR A 175 14.21 11.19 4.10
N ASP A 176 14.48 11.61 2.86
CA ASP A 176 15.78 12.17 2.49
C ASP A 176 15.91 13.61 2.98
N ALA A 177 16.35 13.73 4.23
CA ALA A 177 16.52 15.02 4.89
C ALA A 177 17.90 15.66 4.61
N GLU A 178 18.71 15.11 3.69
CA GLU A 178 20.05 15.63 3.42
C GLU A 178 19.96 17.02 2.77
N GLY A 179 20.52 18.03 3.45
CA GLY A 179 20.56 19.42 2.96
C GLY A 179 19.44 20.35 3.47
N PHE A 180 18.48 19.85 4.23
CA PHE A 180 17.43 20.67 4.85
C PHE A 180 17.78 21.15 6.25
N GLU A 181 17.32 22.35 6.61
CA GLU A 181 17.53 22.91 7.94
C GLU A 181 16.71 22.16 9.00
N THR A 182 17.18 22.17 10.24
CA THR A 182 16.64 21.27 11.29
C THR A 182 15.21 21.64 11.69
N ASP A 183 14.83 22.90 11.54
CA ASP A 183 13.51 23.47 11.85
C ASP A 183 12.47 23.27 10.74
N GLU A 184 12.90 22.95 9.52
CA GLU A 184 12.03 22.61 8.38
C GLU A 184 11.50 21.16 8.46
N LEU A 185 12.17 20.34 9.26
CA LEU A 185 11.92 18.92 9.38
C LEU A 185 10.94 18.61 10.53
N ARG A 186 10.11 17.59 10.33
CA ARG A 186 9.14 17.09 11.30
C ARG A 186 9.58 15.72 11.83
N TYR A 187 9.33 15.50 13.13
CA TYR A 187 9.46 14.17 13.71
C TYR A 187 8.14 13.42 13.54
N ILE A 188 8.19 12.36 12.74
CA ILE A 188 7.04 11.49 12.47
C ILE A 188 7.26 10.20 13.24
N THR A 189 6.28 9.85 14.08
CA THR A 189 6.24 8.53 14.72
C THR A 189 6.02 7.48 13.64
N GLN A 190 7.01 6.59 13.49
CA GLN A 190 7.00 5.47 12.57
C GLN A 190 6.21 4.30 13.15
N SER A 191 6.01 3.26 12.35
CA SER A 191 5.27 2.05 12.75
C SER A 191 5.91 1.29 13.92
N ASP A 192 7.21 1.45 14.14
CA ASP A 192 7.96 0.88 15.27
C ASP A 192 7.91 1.76 16.54
N GLY A 193 7.10 2.82 16.53
CA GLY A 193 7.00 3.78 17.63
C GLY A 193 8.19 4.76 17.73
N ASN A 194 9.27 4.53 17.00
CA ASN A 194 10.40 5.45 16.94
C ASN A 194 10.02 6.71 16.15
N LYS A 195 10.76 7.78 16.38
CA LYS A 195 10.58 9.03 15.63
C LYS A 195 11.66 9.15 14.57
N ALA A 196 11.25 9.17 13.31
CA ALA A 196 12.10 9.54 12.20
C ALA A 196 11.90 11.01 11.84
N LYS A 197 12.96 11.63 11.31
CA LYS A 197 12.96 13.01 10.87
C LYS A 197 12.70 13.03 9.37
N ALA A 198 11.73 13.82 8.92
CA ALA A 198 11.33 13.90 7.52
C ALA A 198 10.94 15.33 7.15
N LEU A 199 11.09 15.70 5.89
CA LEU A 199 10.45 16.89 5.33
C LEU A 199 8.98 16.57 5.07
N VAL A 200 8.08 17.41 5.56
CA VAL A 200 6.64 17.24 5.34
C VAL A 200 6.10 18.48 4.64
N VAL A 201 5.68 18.30 3.40
CA VAL A 201 5.07 19.35 2.60
C VAL A 201 3.60 19.03 2.44
N GLU A 202 2.73 19.81 3.08
CA GLU A 202 1.30 19.77 2.79
C GLU A 202 1.05 20.48 1.47
N HIS A 203 0.38 19.82 0.54
CA HIS A 203 0.05 20.37 -0.75
C HIS A 203 -1.43 20.77 -0.79
N CYS A 204 -1.69 21.97 -1.31
CA CYS A 204 -3.05 22.34 -1.69
C CYS A 204 -3.52 21.43 -2.81
N VAL A 205 -4.71 20.86 -2.65
CA VAL A 205 -5.36 20.15 -3.75
C VAL A 205 -5.96 21.19 -4.68
N GLU A 206 -5.55 21.15 -5.94
CA GLU A 206 -5.96 22.09 -6.99
C GLU A 206 -6.98 21.44 -7.93
N GLN A 207 -7.75 22.27 -8.64
CA GLN A 207 -8.61 21.79 -9.70
C GLN A 207 -7.75 21.17 -10.80
N ALA A 208 -8.09 19.95 -11.23
CA ALA A 208 -7.40 19.30 -12.33
C ALA A 208 -7.39 20.16 -13.60
N THR A 209 -6.18 20.42 -14.09
CA THR A 209 -5.88 21.07 -15.37
C THR A 209 -5.54 20.07 -16.46
N ILE A 210 -5.50 18.78 -16.10
CA ILE A 210 -5.28 17.61 -16.96
C ILE A 210 -6.53 16.73 -16.96
N ASP A 211 -6.72 15.91 -18.00
CA ASP A 211 -7.85 14.99 -18.04
C ASP A 211 -7.59 13.77 -17.14
N LEU A 212 -8.19 13.76 -15.96
CA LEU A 212 -8.07 12.64 -15.04
C LEU A 212 -8.72 11.36 -15.60
N ASN A 213 -9.64 11.42 -16.57
CA ASN A 213 -10.11 10.19 -17.20
C ASN A 213 -8.98 9.46 -17.93
N GLU A 214 -8.08 10.20 -18.59
CA GLU A 214 -6.92 9.63 -19.29
C GLU A 214 -5.90 9.03 -18.32
N VAL A 215 -5.70 9.68 -17.16
CA VAL A 215 -4.80 9.19 -16.10
C VAL A 215 -5.27 7.86 -15.50
N PHE A 216 -6.58 7.66 -15.38
CA PHE A 216 -7.18 6.48 -14.73
C PHE A 216 -7.87 5.53 -15.72
N GLN A 217 -7.43 5.47 -16.99
CA GLN A 217 -7.96 4.48 -17.94
C GLN A 217 -7.52 3.07 -17.50
N GLU A 218 -8.45 2.11 -17.53
CA GLU A 218 -8.09 0.69 -17.46
C GLU A 218 -7.35 0.35 -18.76
N THR A 219 -6.10 -0.08 -18.65
CA THR A 219 -5.33 -0.61 -19.78
C THR A 219 -6.00 -1.91 -20.27
N GLU A 220 -6.38 -1.95 -21.55
CA GLU A 220 -6.83 -3.18 -22.23
C GLU A 220 -5.71 -4.20 -22.42
#